data_AF-A0A1E4SS74-F1
#
_entry.id   AF-A0A1E4SS74-F1
#
_cell.length_a   1.000
_cell.length_b   1.000
_cell.length_c   1.000
_cell.angle_alpha   90.00
_cell.angle_beta   90.00
_cell.angle_gamma   90.00
#
_symmetry.space_group_name_H-M   'P 1'
#
loop_
_entity.id
_entity.type
_entity.pdbx_description
1 polymer ?
#
loop_
_entity_poly.entity_id
_entity_poly.type
_entity_poly.pdbx_seq_one_letter_code
_entity_poly.pdbx_strand_id
1 'polypeptide(L)'
;MPVLHISHNKRAVQQNETAFELTISLLRKNLDFSTNYSSRSSNMEEVSQKIEVIDINDKSKEEEGPIVPHERQLVDGVIALWKEDSNNENLGMSKLHALLRERHPNWSVSEKRVKTLLKKFGLLQSNQQFTYANEIKSEVTPDIVLPEKVQIVMTSKRGKGLYAKKDIAKGDLIWEETQLFFIPPLANVNLIKLGKACSYCGKLLENTKSTLRGLDCNVCSELWCSLACKKTEANLHGQLKHNVYNPGKKSSKTIDSGAFLELQDYCLTEQWNALYAITIIYANILLDKTGVKGKQFRAMARVSQDIRYKALNSSAGAFDSLQGGALFVQEQQETLWKEGYEKFLRVFPNAASEGIDYREFLFMMGTYNINNLDSCIFLTQSHLNHNCDPNTSVETQQLRTSGLKVFAARDIRSGEELTTTYVNPAHPVQQRQRELRVNWGFTCACTKCKSDLDTQHRRKSSSGQASTRADVRKLLADTSKELGEGSIELGIPEQSGERRKSVRFDEKVVAVEEA
;
A
#
# COMPACT_ATOMS: atom_id res chain seq x y z
N MET A 1 50.66 -28.61 -5.86
CA MET A 1 51.35 -27.41 -5.34
C MET A 1 50.47 -26.21 -5.58
N PRO A 2 50.21 -25.35 -4.57
CA PRO A 2 49.33 -25.62 -3.43
C PRO A 2 48.09 -24.69 -3.48
N VAL A 3 46.87 -25.17 -3.16
CA VAL A 3 46.24 -25.20 -1.82
C VAL A 3 46.40 -23.89 -1.06
N LEU A 4 45.35 -23.07 -1.04
CA LEU A 4 45.13 -22.03 -0.02
C LEU A 4 43.81 -22.30 0.68
N HIS A 5 43.95 -22.88 1.88
CA HIS A 5 42.96 -23.01 2.92
C HIS A 5 42.38 -21.63 3.28
N ILE A 6 41.06 -21.47 3.21
CA ILE A 6 40.37 -20.44 3.97
C ILE A 6 39.88 -21.09 5.26
N SER A 7 40.61 -20.79 6.34
CA SER A 7 40.25 -21.14 7.71
C SER A 7 38.91 -20.50 8.08
N HIS A 8 37.94 -21.32 8.52
CA HIS A 8 36.76 -20.84 9.22
C HIS A 8 37.17 -20.08 10.48
N ASN A 9 37.02 -18.77 10.45
CA ASN A 9 37.23 -17.91 11.60
C ASN A 9 36.02 -18.03 12.54
N LYS A 10 36.07 -19.00 13.46
CA LYS A 10 35.08 -19.24 14.53
C LYS A 10 34.95 -18.10 15.57
N ARG A 11 35.46 -16.88 15.29
CA ARG A 11 35.38 -15.72 16.19
C ARG A 11 34.21 -14.76 15.94
N ALA A 12 33.45 -14.92 14.85
CA ALA A 12 32.30 -14.05 14.56
C ALA A 12 30.98 -14.51 15.20
N VAL A 13 30.89 -15.78 15.63
CA VAL A 13 29.67 -16.32 16.28
C VAL A 13 29.67 -16.04 17.80
N GLN A 14 30.84 -15.82 18.41
CA GLN A 14 30.96 -15.60 19.85
C GLN A 14 30.80 -14.12 20.29
N GLN A 15 30.71 -13.16 19.36
CA GLN A 15 30.49 -11.74 19.68
C GLN A 15 29.02 -11.31 19.65
N ASN A 16 28.13 -12.07 19.00
CA ASN A 16 26.69 -11.77 18.97
C ASN A 16 25.91 -12.39 20.14
N GLU A 17 26.42 -13.43 20.80
CA GLU A 17 25.82 -13.98 22.03
C GLU A 17 26.11 -13.12 23.27
N THR A 18 27.25 -12.42 23.32
CA THR A 18 27.58 -11.49 24.41
C THR A 18 26.77 -10.19 24.39
N ALA A 19 26.28 -9.75 23.23
CA ALA A 19 25.47 -8.55 23.12
C ALA A 19 24.03 -8.77 23.65
N PHE A 20 23.49 -9.98 23.49
CA PHE A 20 22.14 -10.32 23.93
C PHE A 20 22.06 -10.52 25.46
N GLU A 21 23.09 -11.10 26.07
CA GLU A 21 23.24 -11.24 27.54
C GLU A 21 23.44 -9.88 28.24
N LEU A 22 24.16 -8.93 27.62
CA LEU A 22 24.35 -7.58 28.18
C LEU A 22 23.06 -6.75 28.18
N THR A 23 22.20 -6.90 27.17
CA THR A 23 20.90 -6.20 27.13
C THR A 23 19.92 -6.76 28.17
N ILE A 24 19.92 -8.07 28.43
CA ILE A 24 19.10 -8.68 29.48
C ILE A 24 19.63 -8.34 30.89
N SER A 25 20.94 -8.22 31.08
CA SER A 25 21.52 -7.75 32.36
C SER A 25 21.24 -6.27 32.65
N LEU A 26 21.14 -5.42 31.62
CA LEU A 26 20.80 -3.99 31.77
C LEU A 26 19.31 -3.79 32.04
N LEU A 27 18.43 -4.62 31.46
CA LEU A 27 17.00 -4.60 31.74
C LEU A 27 16.66 -5.13 33.15
N ARG A 28 17.44 -6.08 33.69
CA ARG A 28 17.28 -6.54 35.08
C ARG A 28 17.82 -5.56 36.13
N LYS A 29 18.75 -4.67 35.78
CA LYS A 29 19.26 -3.63 36.71
C LYS A 29 18.35 -2.40 36.85
N ASN A 30 17.38 -2.22 35.96
CA ASN A 30 16.41 -1.11 36.05
C ASN A 30 15.11 -1.47 36.80
N LEU A 31 15.00 -2.70 37.33
CA LEU A 31 13.87 -3.13 38.16
C LEU A 31 14.15 -3.12 39.68
N ASP A 32 15.36 -2.71 40.11
CA ASP A 32 15.76 -2.65 41.53
C ASP A 32 16.10 -1.23 42.03
N PHE A 33 15.54 -0.18 41.42
CA PHE A 33 15.65 1.20 41.92
C PHE A 33 14.35 1.66 42.61
N SER A 34 14.09 1.07 43.78
CA SER A 34 13.12 1.61 44.75
C SER A 34 13.46 1.15 46.17
N THR A 35 14.72 1.23 46.59
CA THR A 35 15.08 1.26 48.02
C THR A 35 16.27 2.18 48.26
N ASN A 36 16.16 2.99 49.31
CA ASN A 36 17.16 3.88 49.92
C ASN A 36 17.31 5.31 49.37
N TYR A 37 16.42 6.20 49.84
CA TYR A 37 16.87 7.47 50.41
C TYR A 37 16.04 7.79 51.67
N SER A 38 16.42 7.18 52.80
CA SER A 38 16.09 7.67 54.13
C SER A 38 17.28 8.47 54.64
N SER A 39 17.16 9.80 54.63
CA SER A 39 17.71 10.68 55.66
C SER A 39 17.42 12.15 55.33
N ARG A 40 16.21 12.60 55.64
CA ARG A 40 15.98 13.96 56.19
C ARG A 40 14.59 13.99 56.82
N SER A 41 14.54 13.47 58.04
CA SER A 41 13.45 13.74 58.97
C SER A 41 13.41 15.22 59.28
N SER A 42 12.20 15.79 59.23
CA SER A 42 11.63 16.79 60.15
C SER A 42 10.74 17.75 59.37
N ASN A 43 9.50 17.34 59.06
CA ASN A 43 8.32 18.24 58.94
C ASN A 43 7.01 17.59 58.46
N MET A 44 6.77 16.28 58.66
CA MET A 44 5.50 15.67 58.19
C MET A 44 4.73 14.87 59.24
N GLU A 45 5.06 14.99 60.53
CA GLU A 45 4.31 14.33 61.61
C GLU A 45 3.06 15.08 62.07
N GLU A 46 2.69 16.23 61.49
CA GLU A 46 1.55 17.04 61.96
C GLU A 46 0.29 17.02 61.09
N VAL A 47 0.22 16.18 60.04
CA VAL A 47 -0.99 16.10 59.18
C VAL A 47 -1.44 14.65 58.96
N SER A 48 -1.29 13.79 59.97
CA SER A 48 -1.78 12.40 59.94
C SER A 48 -3.12 12.19 60.65
N GLN A 49 -3.82 13.26 61.06
CA GLN A 49 -5.18 13.20 61.60
C GLN A 49 -6.14 14.06 60.77
N LYS A 50 -6.66 13.47 59.68
CA LYS A 50 -7.96 13.74 58.99
C LYS A 50 -7.87 13.35 57.52
N ILE A 51 -7.69 12.07 57.22
CA ILE A 51 -8.10 11.52 55.92
C ILE A 51 -8.76 10.19 56.20
N GLU A 52 -10.09 10.17 56.07
CA GLU A 52 -10.86 8.94 55.98
C GLU A 52 -10.62 8.38 54.58
N VAL A 53 -9.90 7.25 54.49
CA VAL A 53 -9.78 6.50 53.24
C VAL A 53 -11.06 5.69 53.10
N ILE A 54 -11.99 6.18 52.28
CA ILE A 54 -13.12 5.38 51.80
C ILE A 54 -12.57 4.45 50.73
N ASP A 55 -12.58 3.14 51.00
CA ASP A 55 -12.34 2.11 49.99
C ASP A 55 -13.50 2.12 48.97
N ILE A 56 -13.29 2.77 47.82
CA ILE A 56 -14.22 2.70 46.66
C ILE A 56 -13.74 1.62 45.68
N ASN A 57 -13.50 0.41 46.16
CA ASN A 57 -13.28 -0.74 45.29
C ASN A 57 -13.95 -2.03 45.78
N ASP A 58 -15.07 -1.90 46.50
CA ASP A 58 -16.12 -2.92 46.44
C ASP A 58 -16.95 -2.72 45.18
N LYS A 59 -16.42 -3.20 44.05
CA LYS A 59 -17.27 -3.75 43.00
C LYS A 59 -16.87 -5.20 42.79
N SER A 60 -17.76 -6.08 43.22
CA SER A 60 -17.86 -7.45 42.72
C SER A 60 -17.70 -7.45 41.19
N LYS A 61 -17.15 -8.54 40.63
CA LYS A 61 -17.32 -8.82 39.20
C LYS A 61 -18.83 -8.86 38.95
N GLU A 62 -19.39 -7.75 38.47
CA GLU A 62 -20.74 -7.75 37.91
C GLU A 62 -20.70 -8.81 36.80
N GLU A 63 -21.48 -9.87 36.93
CA GLU A 63 -21.81 -10.73 35.79
C GLU A 63 -22.53 -9.83 34.79
N GLU A 64 -21.78 -9.24 33.86
CA GLU A 64 -22.34 -8.40 32.81
C GLU A 64 -23.33 -9.26 32.04
N GLY A 65 -24.62 -8.98 32.25
CA GLY A 65 -25.70 -9.63 31.55
C GLY A 65 -25.54 -9.52 30.03
N PRO A 66 -26.32 -10.28 29.25
CA PRO A 66 -26.20 -10.33 27.80
C PRO A 66 -26.18 -8.92 27.16
N ILE A 67 -25.03 -8.53 26.61
CA ILE A 67 -24.82 -7.24 25.95
C ILE A 67 -25.32 -7.35 24.52
N VAL A 68 -26.18 -6.44 24.08
CA VAL A 68 -26.56 -6.31 22.67
C VAL A 68 -25.52 -5.41 21.99
N PRO A 69 -24.57 -5.96 21.20
CA PRO A 69 -23.49 -5.14 20.63
C PRO A 69 -24.04 -4.12 19.64
N HIS A 70 -23.39 -2.96 19.54
CA HIS A 70 -23.65 -1.98 18.49
C HIS A 70 -23.37 -2.57 17.09
N GLU A 71 -24.02 -2.06 16.05
CA GLU A 71 -23.86 -2.58 14.67
C GLU A 71 -22.38 -2.64 14.25
N ARG A 72 -21.61 -1.60 14.57
CA ARG A 72 -20.17 -1.50 14.29
C ARG A 72 -19.36 -2.57 15.04
N GLN A 73 -19.61 -2.76 16.33
CA GLN A 73 -18.90 -3.77 17.14
C GLN A 73 -19.12 -5.18 16.59
N LEU A 74 -20.36 -5.48 16.19
CA LEU A 74 -20.71 -6.78 15.62
C LEU A 74 -20.01 -7.01 14.28
N VAL A 75 -19.98 -6.01 13.41
CA VAL A 75 -19.26 -6.07 12.12
C VAL A 75 -17.75 -6.19 12.34
N ASP A 76 -17.17 -5.39 13.23
CA ASP A 76 -15.75 -5.42 13.57
C ASP A 76 -15.33 -6.78 14.15
N GLY A 77 -16.19 -7.41 14.96
CA GLY A 77 -15.97 -8.76 15.49
C GLY A 77 -15.93 -9.83 14.40
N VAL A 78 -16.82 -9.75 13.39
CA VAL A 78 -16.77 -10.65 12.22
C VAL A 78 -15.52 -10.40 11.40
N ILE A 79 -15.14 -9.14 11.19
CA ILE A 79 -13.93 -8.77 10.45
C ILE A 79 -12.68 -9.30 11.16
N ALA A 80 -12.61 -9.23 12.49
CA ALA A 80 -11.49 -9.75 13.27
C ALA A 80 -11.31 -11.27 13.07
N LEU A 81 -12.40 -12.03 12.99
CA LEU A 81 -12.33 -13.47 12.68
C LEU A 81 -11.78 -13.75 11.27
N TRP A 82 -12.12 -12.92 10.29
CA TRP A 82 -11.57 -13.03 8.94
C TRP A 82 -10.10 -12.64 8.87
N LYS A 83 -9.65 -11.67 9.68
CA LYS A 83 -8.24 -11.26 9.82
C LYS A 83 -7.35 -12.36 10.32
N GLU A 84 -7.83 -13.11 11.30
CA GLU A 84 -7.08 -14.21 11.89
C GLU A 84 -7.01 -15.42 10.95
N ASP A 85 -8.10 -15.72 10.24
CA ASP A 85 -8.11 -16.76 9.21
C ASP A 85 -9.00 -16.37 8.02
N SER A 86 -8.36 -16.10 6.88
CA SER A 86 -9.03 -15.77 5.63
C SER A 86 -10.01 -16.87 5.14
N ASN A 87 -9.85 -18.12 5.59
CA ASN A 87 -10.79 -19.19 5.28
C ASN A 87 -12.17 -18.97 5.94
N ASN A 88 -12.24 -18.19 7.02
CA ASN A 88 -13.48 -17.88 7.72
C ASN A 88 -14.46 -17.08 6.83
N GLU A 89 -13.99 -16.41 5.79
CA GLU A 89 -14.85 -15.76 4.78
C GLU A 89 -15.72 -16.76 4.00
N ASN A 90 -15.30 -18.04 3.95
CA ASN A 90 -16.00 -19.10 3.23
C ASN A 90 -16.98 -19.87 4.12
N LEU A 91 -17.08 -19.54 5.41
CA LEU A 91 -17.97 -20.22 6.33
C LEU A 91 -19.43 -19.89 6.03
N GLY A 92 -20.29 -20.90 6.17
CA GLY A 92 -21.73 -20.68 6.22
C GLY A 92 -22.10 -19.82 7.44
N MET A 93 -23.18 -19.05 7.32
CA MET A 93 -23.59 -18.06 8.32
C MET A 93 -23.68 -18.64 9.74
N SER A 94 -24.19 -19.86 9.90
CA SER A 94 -24.28 -20.53 11.20
C SER A 94 -22.90 -20.81 11.83
N LYS A 95 -21.90 -21.19 11.04
CA LYS A 95 -20.52 -21.42 11.54
C LYS A 95 -19.84 -20.10 11.89
N LEU A 96 -20.02 -19.08 11.05
CA LEU A 96 -19.48 -17.75 11.32
C LEU A 96 -20.09 -17.14 12.59
N HIS A 97 -21.40 -17.31 12.78
CA HIS A 97 -22.10 -16.86 13.98
C HIS A 97 -21.65 -17.63 15.24
N ALA A 98 -21.38 -18.94 15.13
CA ALA A 98 -20.85 -19.73 16.23
C ALA A 98 -19.46 -19.22 16.68
N LEU A 99 -18.54 -18.98 15.74
CA LEU A 99 -17.22 -18.41 16.04
C LEU A 99 -17.33 -17.01 16.67
N LEU A 100 -18.26 -16.19 16.20
CA LEU A 100 -18.49 -14.86 16.77
C LEU A 100 -18.97 -14.93 18.23
N ARG A 101 -19.84 -15.90 18.56
CA ARG A 101 -20.29 -16.15 19.93
C ARG A 101 -19.23 -16.77 20.82
N GLU A 102 -18.37 -17.63 20.27
CA GLU A 102 -17.24 -18.18 21.00
C GLU A 102 -16.25 -17.08 21.40
N ARG A 103 -15.97 -16.15 20.48
CA ARG A 103 -15.11 -15.00 20.74
C ARG A 103 -15.72 -13.96 21.67
N HIS A 104 -17.04 -13.78 21.63
CA HIS A 104 -17.76 -12.83 22.45
C HIS A 104 -18.93 -13.50 23.20
N PRO A 105 -18.64 -14.26 24.29
CA PRO A 105 -19.64 -15.05 25.00
C PRO A 105 -20.80 -14.23 25.58
N ASN A 106 -20.52 -12.97 25.96
CA ASN A 106 -21.49 -12.07 26.56
C ASN A 106 -22.38 -11.35 25.53
N TRP A 107 -22.14 -11.54 24.22
CA TRP A 107 -22.94 -10.87 23.18
C TRP A 107 -24.25 -11.59 22.89
N SER A 108 -25.36 -10.88 23.05
CA SER A 108 -26.67 -11.28 22.56
C SER A 108 -26.84 -10.86 21.10
N VAL A 109 -26.55 -11.79 20.20
CA VAL A 109 -26.62 -11.59 18.76
C VAL A 109 -27.24 -12.81 18.07
N SER A 110 -28.21 -12.59 17.19
CA SER A 110 -28.81 -13.64 16.36
C SER A 110 -28.09 -13.80 15.02
N GLU A 111 -28.11 -15.01 14.46
CA GLU A 111 -27.58 -15.30 13.12
C GLU A 111 -28.20 -14.36 12.06
N LYS A 112 -29.51 -14.11 12.16
CA LYS A 112 -30.23 -13.20 11.26
C LYS A 112 -29.69 -11.77 11.35
N ARG A 113 -29.37 -11.27 12.55
CA ARG A 113 -28.80 -9.93 12.74
C ARG A 113 -27.42 -9.81 12.11
N VAL A 114 -26.57 -10.82 12.30
CA VAL A 114 -25.26 -10.91 11.62
C VAL A 114 -25.45 -10.86 10.11
N LYS A 115 -26.29 -11.74 9.56
CA LYS A 115 -26.57 -11.78 8.12
C LYS A 115 -27.09 -10.46 7.55
N THR A 116 -28.03 -9.81 8.25
CA THR A 116 -28.60 -8.52 7.80
C THR A 116 -27.55 -7.42 7.80
N LEU A 117 -26.73 -7.32 8.84
CA LEU A 117 -25.66 -6.32 8.91
C LEU A 117 -24.58 -6.59 7.86
N LEU A 118 -24.14 -7.84 7.73
CA LEU A 118 -23.18 -8.20 6.70
C LEU A 118 -23.76 -7.91 5.29
N LYS A 119 -25.05 -8.12 5.03
CA LYS A 119 -25.68 -7.74 3.76
C LYS A 119 -25.75 -6.22 3.58
N LYS A 120 -26.17 -5.49 4.61
CA LYS A 120 -26.28 -4.01 4.65
C LYS A 120 -24.95 -3.36 4.30
N PHE A 121 -23.86 -3.94 4.77
CA PHE A 121 -22.50 -3.44 4.58
C PHE A 121 -21.74 -4.10 3.41
N GLY A 122 -22.42 -4.85 2.53
CA GLY A 122 -21.75 -5.50 1.38
C GLY A 122 -20.73 -6.58 1.76
N LEU A 123 -20.80 -7.09 3.00
CA LEU A 123 -19.90 -8.09 3.56
C LEU A 123 -20.28 -9.54 3.24
N LEU A 124 -21.46 -9.77 2.66
CA LEU A 124 -21.81 -11.07 2.10
C LEU A 124 -21.51 -11.12 0.61
N GLN A 125 -21.07 -12.29 0.14
CA GLN A 125 -21.06 -12.59 -1.29
C GLN A 125 -22.50 -12.54 -1.81
N SER A 126 -22.92 -11.38 -2.31
CA SER A 126 -24.13 -11.25 -3.12
C SER A 126 -23.78 -11.55 -4.57
N ASN A 127 -24.77 -11.97 -5.37
CA ASN A 127 -24.60 -12.21 -6.80
C ASN A 127 -24.22 -10.95 -7.61
N GLN A 128 -24.17 -9.77 -6.99
CA GLN A 128 -23.81 -8.52 -7.65
C GLN A 128 -22.95 -7.66 -6.71
N GLN A 129 -21.66 -7.99 -6.64
CA GLN A 129 -20.68 -7.15 -5.95
C GLN A 129 -20.44 -5.88 -6.77
N PHE A 130 -20.38 -4.72 -6.13
CA PHE A 130 -20.16 -3.44 -6.82
C PHE A 130 -18.82 -3.43 -7.56
N THR A 131 -18.88 -3.11 -8.85
CA THR A 131 -17.73 -2.90 -9.75
C THR A 131 -17.88 -1.53 -10.38
N TYR A 132 -16.77 -0.83 -10.60
CA TYR A 132 -16.75 0.48 -11.26
C TYR A 132 -15.93 0.48 -12.55
N ALA A 133 -15.66 -0.70 -13.14
CA ALA A 133 -14.96 -0.81 -14.42
C ALA A 133 -15.57 0.06 -15.53
N ASN A 134 -16.90 0.17 -15.56
CA ASN A 134 -17.64 0.98 -16.53
C ASN A 134 -17.48 2.50 -16.31
N GLU A 135 -17.05 2.90 -15.12
CA GLU A 135 -16.76 4.30 -14.79
C GLU A 135 -15.31 4.69 -15.13
N ILE A 136 -14.46 3.71 -15.45
CA ILE A 136 -13.08 3.96 -15.88
C ILE A 136 -13.12 4.45 -17.32
N LYS A 137 -12.65 5.68 -17.51
CA LYS A 137 -12.51 6.31 -18.82
C LYS A 137 -11.05 6.28 -19.25
N SER A 138 -10.83 6.19 -20.55
CA SER A 138 -9.50 6.38 -21.09
C SER A 138 -9.57 6.85 -22.53
N GLU A 139 -8.68 7.77 -22.89
CA GLU A 139 -8.67 8.41 -24.20
C GLU A 139 -7.45 7.96 -25.01
N VAL A 140 -7.40 8.30 -26.29
CA VAL A 140 -6.20 8.07 -27.09
C VAL A 140 -5.05 8.87 -26.50
N THR A 141 -3.94 8.21 -26.19
CA THR A 141 -2.79 8.87 -25.57
C THR A 141 -2.06 9.72 -26.62
N PRO A 142 -2.01 11.05 -26.46
CA PRO A 142 -1.40 11.93 -27.43
C PRO A 142 0.12 11.84 -27.38
N ASP A 143 0.75 12.00 -28.55
CA ASP A 143 2.20 12.10 -28.72
C ASP A 143 2.98 10.93 -28.10
N ILE A 144 2.35 9.77 -27.96
CA ILE A 144 2.99 8.57 -27.44
C ILE A 144 3.88 7.94 -28.51
N VAL A 145 5.15 7.76 -28.18
CA VAL A 145 6.09 6.99 -28.99
C VAL A 145 6.13 5.58 -28.43
N LEU A 146 5.52 4.64 -29.15
CA LEU A 146 5.47 3.24 -28.72
C LEU A 146 6.74 2.48 -29.13
N PRO A 147 7.22 1.55 -28.29
CA PRO A 147 8.28 0.62 -28.65
C PRO A 147 7.96 -0.16 -29.94
N GLU A 148 9.00 -0.55 -30.68
CA GLU A 148 8.88 -1.21 -31.99
C GLU A 148 8.00 -2.47 -31.94
N LYS A 149 8.11 -3.26 -30.86
CA LYS A 149 7.43 -4.55 -30.70
C LYS A 149 5.95 -4.44 -30.30
N VAL A 150 5.44 -3.25 -29.97
CA VAL A 150 4.13 -3.09 -29.33
C VAL A 150 3.22 -2.10 -30.05
N GLN A 151 1.92 -2.32 -29.94
CA GLN A 151 0.85 -1.40 -30.37
C GLN A 151 -0.21 -1.26 -29.28
N ILE A 152 -0.89 -0.11 -29.26
CA ILE A 152 -2.10 0.07 -28.45
C ILE A 152 -3.30 -0.38 -29.28
N VAL A 153 -4.16 -1.20 -28.70
CA VAL A 153 -5.45 -1.59 -29.28
C VAL A 153 -6.56 -1.22 -28.30
N MET A 154 -7.63 -0.62 -28.81
CA MET A 154 -8.83 -0.35 -28.01
C MET A 154 -9.78 -1.53 -28.12
N THR A 155 -10.16 -2.11 -26.99
CA THR A 155 -11.12 -3.21 -26.92
C THR A 155 -12.40 -2.77 -26.23
N SER A 156 -13.54 -3.31 -26.68
CA SER A 156 -14.85 -3.01 -26.07
C SER A 156 -14.97 -3.51 -24.63
N LYS A 157 -14.23 -4.56 -24.24
CA LYS A 157 -14.32 -5.20 -22.93
C LYS A 157 -13.28 -4.74 -21.91
N ARG A 158 -12.08 -4.35 -22.37
CA ARG A 158 -10.92 -4.08 -21.51
C ARG A 158 -10.34 -2.68 -21.72
N GLY A 159 -11.01 -1.83 -22.50
CA GLY A 159 -10.48 -0.53 -22.88
C GLY A 159 -9.17 -0.68 -23.65
N LYS A 160 -8.23 0.22 -23.39
CA LYS A 160 -6.89 0.20 -24.01
C LYS A 160 -6.08 -0.98 -23.47
N GLY A 161 -5.41 -1.68 -24.35
CA GLY A 161 -4.40 -2.68 -24.02
C GLY A 161 -3.19 -2.58 -24.94
N LEU A 162 -2.04 -3.08 -24.49
CA LEU A 162 -0.88 -3.30 -25.35
C LEU A 162 -0.96 -4.67 -26.01
N TYR A 163 -0.56 -4.74 -27.28
CA TYR A 163 -0.55 -5.96 -28.06
C TYR A 163 0.80 -6.10 -28.77
N ALA A 164 1.26 -7.34 -28.93
CA ALA A 164 2.47 -7.64 -29.69
C ALA A 164 2.25 -7.38 -31.19
N LYS A 165 3.20 -6.70 -31.84
CA LYS A 165 3.21 -6.48 -33.30
C LYS A 165 3.87 -7.64 -34.07
N LYS A 166 4.68 -8.43 -33.39
CA LYS A 166 5.42 -9.59 -33.90
C LYS A 166 5.59 -10.61 -32.78
N ASP A 167 6.03 -11.80 -33.12
CA ASP A 167 6.36 -12.83 -32.14
C ASP A 167 7.52 -12.35 -31.24
N ILE A 168 7.45 -12.67 -29.95
CA ILE A 168 8.44 -12.30 -28.93
C ILE A 168 8.78 -13.55 -28.13
N ALA A 169 10.06 -13.90 -28.06
CA ALA A 169 10.51 -15.08 -27.34
C ALA A 169 10.55 -14.82 -25.83
N LYS A 170 10.35 -15.87 -25.04
CA LYS A 170 10.52 -15.82 -23.58
C LYS A 170 11.88 -15.24 -23.21
N GLY A 171 11.90 -14.29 -22.27
CA GLY A 171 13.11 -13.63 -21.79
C GLY A 171 13.53 -12.41 -22.61
N ASP A 172 12.93 -12.19 -23.79
CA ASP A 172 13.25 -11.01 -24.58
C ASP A 172 12.83 -9.72 -23.87
N LEU A 173 13.70 -8.71 -23.93
CA LEU A 173 13.33 -7.34 -23.62
C LEU A 173 12.31 -6.86 -24.66
N ILE A 174 11.14 -6.44 -24.17
CA ILE A 174 10.09 -5.83 -24.99
C ILE A 174 10.35 -4.33 -25.11
N TRP A 175 10.53 -3.64 -23.98
CA TRP A 175 10.96 -2.24 -23.93
C TRP A 175 11.57 -1.83 -22.59
N GLU A 176 12.24 -0.68 -22.59
CA GLU A 176 12.67 0.07 -21.40
C GLU A 176 11.97 1.43 -21.40
N GLU A 177 11.57 1.92 -20.23
CA GLU A 177 10.82 3.17 -20.10
C GLU A 177 11.27 3.95 -18.87
N THR A 178 11.46 5.26 -19.04
CA THR A 178 11.62 6.21 -17.94
C THR A 178 10.27 6.77 -17.51
N GLN A 179 10.14 7.05 -16.22
CA GLN A 179 8.92 7.58 -15.62
C GLN A 179 8.50 8.93 -16.21
N LEU A 180 7.20 9.09 -16.48
CA LEU A 180 6.57 10.35 -16.87
C LEU A 180 6.54 11.32 -15.68
N PHE A 181 6.17 10.79 -14.51
CA PHE A 181 6.19 11.49 -13.22
C PHE A 181 6.87 10.60 -12.18
N PHE A 182 7.73 11.20 -11.37
CA PHE A 182 8.33 10.60 -10.19
C PHE A 182 7.82 11.32 -8.96
N ILE A 183 7.32 10.57 -7.97
CA ILE A 183 6.83 11.10 -6.70
C ILE A 183 7.79 10.64 -5.60
N PRO A 184 8.49 11.55 -4.90
CA PRO A 184 9.28 11.19 -3.74
C PRO A 184 8.41 10.45 -2.71
N PRO A 185 8.92 9.43 -2.01
CA PRO A 185 8.16 8.77 -0.96
C PRO A 185 7.80 9.79 0.14
N LEU A 186 6.51 9.93 0.46
CA LEU A 186 6.03 10.81 1.53
C LEU A 186 6.71 10.49 2.87
N ALA A 187 7.01 9.21 3.11
CA ALA A 187 7.76 8.69 4.27
C ALA A 187 9.05 9.45 4.56
N ASN A 188 9.71 9.87 3.48
CA ASN A 188 11.06 10.37 3.51
C ASN A 188 11.08 11.90 3.48
N VAL A 189 9.91 12.58 3.47
CA VAL A 189 9.85 14.05 3.40
C VAL A 189 10.64 14.71 4.53
N ASN A 190 10.52 14.23 5.77
CA ASN A 190 11.28 14.77 6.88
C ASN A 190 12.79 14.56 6.71
N LEU A 191 13.19 13.36 6.27
CA LEU A 191 14.60 13.08 5.97
C LEU A 191 15.13 13.92 4.81
N ILE A 192 14.30 14.20 3.80
CA ILE A 192 14.62 15.09 2.69
C ILE A 192 14.87 16.51 3.22
N LYS A 193 13.95 17.04 4.03
CA LYS A 193 14.07 18.39 4.65
C LYS A 193 15.33 18.52 5.49
N LEU A 194 15.73 17.45 6.17
CA LEU A 194 16.96 17.38 6.99
C LEU A 194 18.24 17.13 6.18
N GLY A 195 18.16 16.99 4.85
CA GLY A 195 19.31 16.64 4.02
C GLY A 195 19.83 15.21 4.26
N LYS A 196 19.02 14.32 4.85
CA LYS A 196 19.35 12.90 5.08
C LYS A 196 18.83 11.98 3.98
N ALA A 197 18.01 12.50 3.07
CA ALA A 197 17.54 11.79 1.89
C ALA A 197 17.58 12.70 0.67
N CYS A 198 17.74 12.11 -0.52
CA CYS A 198 17.76 12.84 -1.77
C CYS A 198 16.41 13.53 -2.02
N SER A 199 16.44 14.83 -2.31
CA SER A 199 15.26 15.66 -2.62
C SER A 199 14.41 15.09 -3.77
N TYR A 200 15.06 14.59 -4.82
CA TYR A 200 14.36 13.96 -5.93
C TYR A 200 13.93 12.53 -5.64
N CYS A 201 14.86 11.61 -5.39
CA CYS A 201 14.53 10.17 -5.40
C CYS A 201 14.17 9.58 -4.03
N GLY A 202 14.31 10.36 -2.95
CA GLY A 202 14.10 9.91 -1.58
C GLY A 202 15.11 8.88 -1.07
N LYS A 203 16.15 8.54 -1.83
CA LYS A 203 17.21 7.63 -1.38
C LYS A 203 17.91 8.22 -0.16
N LEU A 204 18.07 7.42 0.90
CA LEU A 204 18.85 7.81 2.08
C LEU A 204 20.29 8.13 1.69
N LEU A 205 20.82 9.21 2.26
CA LEU A 205 22.18 9.65 2.05
C LEU A 205 23.01 9.11 3.21
N GLU A 206 24.03 8.31 2.89
CA GLU A 206 25.00 7.90 3.89
C GLU A 206 25.75 9.15 4.39
N ASN A 207 26.04 9.18 5.69
CA ASN A 207 26.52 10.35 6.42
C ASN A 207 27.97 10.72 5.98
N THR A 208 28.14 11.22 4.76
CA THR A 208 29.43 11.62 4.24
C THR A 208 29.73 13.03 4.71
N LYS A 209 30.50 13.11 5.81
CA LYS A 209 31.34 14.25 6.19
C LYS A 209 32.31 14.58 5.04
N SER A 210 31.81 15.19 3.98
CA SER A 210 32.62 15.79 2.92
C SER A 210 31.68 16.58 2.02
N THR A 211 31.64 17.90 2.22
CA THR A 211 31.22 18.94 1.28
C THR A 211 30.75 18.41 -0.09
N LEU A 212 29.43 18.26 -0.26
CA LEU A 212 28.80 17.77 -1.48
C LEU A 212 28.80 18.82 -2.60
N ARG A 213 29.98 19.33 -2.96
CA ARG A 213 30.24 20.43 -3.91
C ARG A 213 29.33 20.34 -5.15
N GLY A 214 28.22 21.08 -5.15
CA GLY A 214 27.32 21.20 -6.30
C GLY A 214 26.14 20.22 -6.31
N LEU A 215 25.96 19.38 -5.29
CA LEU A 215 24.78 18.53 -5.06
C LEU A 215 23.88 19.05 -3.95
N ASP A 216 24.23 20.16 -3.34
CA ASP A 216 23.47 20.89 -2.35
C ASP A 216 22.56 21.93 -3.00
N CYS A 217 21.46 22.25 -2.33
CA CYS A 217 20.65 23.39 -2.68
C CYS A 217 21.28 24.68 -2.13
N ASN A 218 21.28 25.75 -2.94
CA ASN A 218 21.84 27.03 -2.53
C ASN A 218 20.87 27.87 -1.66
N VAL A 219 19.66 27.37 -1.39
CA VAL A 219 18.60 28.11 -0.70
C VAL A 219 18.09 27.37 0.55
N CYS A 220 18.02 26.04 0.52
CA CYS A 220 17.54 25.22 1.64
C CYS A 220 18.51 24.08 1.96
N SER A 221 18.25 23.36 3.04
CA SER A 221 19.11 22.26 3.53
C SER A 221 19.01 20.95 2.73
N GLU A 222 18.19 20.91 1.68
CA GLU A 222 17.99 19.69 0.90
C GLU A 222 19.15 19.40 -0.05
N LEU A 223 19.35 18.10 -0.32
CA LEU A 223 20.49 17.58 -1.07
C LEU A 223 20.04 16.61 -2.16
N TRP A 224 20.86 16.44 -3.20
CA TRP A 224 20.68 15.41 -4.22
C TRP A 224 21.75 14.33 -4.12
N CYS A 225 21.38 13.06 -4.32
CA CYS A 225 22.35 11.96 -4.31
C CYS A 225 23.24 11.92 -5.57
N SER A 226 22.87 12.63 -6.64
CA SER A 226 23.61 12.66 -7.90
C SER A 226 23.30 13.92 -8.71
N LEU A 227 24.19 14.26 -9.64
CA LEU A 227 23.96 15.35 -10.60
C LEU A 227 22.75 15.08 -11.50
N ALA A 228 22.45 13.80 -11.79
CA ALA A 228 21.26 13.43 -12.55
C ALA A 228 19.99 13.82 -11.79
N CYS A 229 19.88 13.43 -10.51
CA CYS A 229 18.77 13.82 -9.65
C CYS A 229 18.61 15.34 -9.57
N LYS A 230 19.72 16.07 -9.37
CA LYS A 230 19.69 17.53 -9.31
C LYS A 230 19.23 18.15 -10.63
N LYS A 231 19.78 17.71 -11.77
CA LYS A 231 19.38 18.22 -13.09
C LYS A 231 17.90 17.97 -13.38
N THR A 232 17.37 16.81 -12.99
CA THR A 232 15.98 16.44 -13.22
C THR A 232 15.00 17.27 -12.38
N GLU A 233 15.32 17.54 -11.11
CA GLU A 233 14.34 18.10 -10.16
C GLU A 233 14.60 19.56 -9.77
N ALA A 234 15.82 20.11 -9.93
CA ALA A 234 16.19 21.44 -9.41
C ALA A 234 15.24 22.58 -9.83
N ASN A 235 14.67 22.53 -11.04
CA ASN A 235 13.68 23.52 -11.45
C ASN A 235 12.37 23.38 -10.64
N LEU A 236 11.81 22.16 -10.58
CA LEU A 236 10.59 21.87 -9.83
C LEU A 236 10.78 22.18 -8.34
N HIS A 237 11.91 21.74 -7.77
CA HIS A 237 12.34 22.04 -6.41
C HIS A 237 12.28 23.52 -6.09
N GLY A 238 12.91 24.35 -6.94
CA GLY A 238 12.94 25.80 -6.76
C GLY A 238 11.55 26.43 -6.79
N GLN A 239 10.68 25.97 -7.69
CA GLN A 239 9.30 26.47 -7.80
C GLN A 239 8.44 26.06 -6.61
N LEU A 240 8.59 24.82 -6.13
CA LEU A 240 7.78 24.30 -5.03
C LEU A 240 8.26 24.77 -3.64
N LYS A 241 9.55 25.07 -3.46
CA LYS A 241 10.13 25.25 -2.11
C LYS A 241 10.77 26.61 -1.84
N HIS A 242 11.12 27.40 -2.87
CA HIS A 242 11.95 28.60 -2.66
C HIS A 242 11.32 29.94 -3.02
N ASN A 243 10.07 29.95 -3.47
CA ASN A 243 9.38 31.20 -3.78
C ASN A 243 9.14 32.10 -2.54
N VAL A 244 9.42 31.59 -1.33
CA VAL A 244 9.32 32.33 -0.05
C VAL A 244 10.57 33.20 0.24
N TYR A 245 11.75 32.85 -0.28
CA TYR A 245 13.03 33.43 0.16
C TYR A 245 13.50 34.64 -0.66
N ASN A 246 12.70 35.15 -1.60
CA ASN A 246 13.07 36.30 -2.41
C ASN A 246 11.88 37.28 -2.62
N PRO A 247 11.47 38.01 -1.56
CA PRO A 247 10.24 38.79 -1.52
C PRO A 247 10.16 39.95 -2.54
N GLY A 248 11.27 40.31 -3.19
CA GLY A 248 11.33 41.38 -4.20
C GLY A 248 11.17 40.91 -5.65
N LYS A 249 11.23 39.60 -5.93
CA LYS A 249 11.00 39.05 -7.26
C LYS A 249 9.50 38.79 -7.40
N LYS A 250 8.85 39.38 -8.41
CA LYS A 250 7.47 39.00 -8.80
C LYS A 250 7.49 37.50 -9.11
N SER A 251 7.19 36.67 -8.12
CA SER A 251 7.08 35.25 -8.30
C SER A 251 5.96 35.00 -9.30
N SER A 252 6.17 34.02 -10.17
CA SER A 252 5.09 33.51 -11.01
C SER A 252 3.94 33.12 -10.07
N LYS A 253 2.79 33.80 -10.18
CA LYS A 253 1.55 33.50 -9.43
C LYS A 253 1.02 32.07 -9.67
N THR A 254 1.69 31.31 -10.52
CA THR A 254 1.27 29.97 -10.94
C THR A 254 1.47 28.94 -9.83
N ILE A 255 2.50 29.08 -8.97
CA ILE A 255 2.78 28.16 -7.86
C ILE A 255 3.16 28.95 -6.59
N ASP A 256 2.41 28.75 -5.52
CA ASP A 256 2.73 29.24 -4.18
C ASP A 256 3.52 28.18 -3.39
N SER A 257 4.80 28.45 -3.15
CA SER A 257 5.67 27.52 -2.42
C SER A 257 5.37 27.45 -0.93
N GLY A 258 4.88 28.53 -0.33
CA GLY A 258 4.51 28.53 1.10
C GLY A 258 3.32 27.61 1.33
N ALA A 259 2.29 27.76 0.49
CA ALA A 259 1.15 26.86 0.49
C ALA A 259 1.53 25.41 0.17
N PHE A 260 2.53 25.18 -0.72
CA PHE A 260 3.02 23.82 -0.98
C PHE A 260 3.63 23.17 0.26
N LEU A 261 4.45 23.90 1.01
CA LEU A 261 5.07 23.38 2.24
C LEU A 261 3.99 23.06 3.29
N GLU A 262 2.98 23.92 3.46
CA GLU A 262 1.83 23.66 4.32
C GLU A 262 1.05 22.40 3.88
N LEU A 263 0.80 22.24 2.57
CA LEU A 263 0.12 21.07 2.01
C LEU A 263 0.96 19.80 2.22
N GLN A 264 2.29 19.88 2.06
CA GLN A 264 3.19 18.76 2.27
C GLN A 264 3.15 18.29 3.74
N ASP A 265 3.18 19.20 4.70
CA ASP A 265 3.08 18.87 6.13
C ASP A 265 1.71 18.31 6.50
N TYR A 266 0.65 18.84 5.92
CA TYR A 266 -0.69 18.28 6.04
C TYR A 266 -0.76 16.85 5.48
N CYS A 267 -0.22 16.61 4.27
CA CYS A 267 -0.19 15.27 3.70
C CYS A 267 0.61 14.31 4.58
N LEU A 268 1.71 14.74 5.18
CA LEU A 268 2.47 13.89 6.09
C LEU A 268 1.69 13.56 7.37
N THR A 269 0.95 14.52 7.91
CA THR A 269 0.13 14.35 9.12
C THR A 269 -1.03 13.40 8.87
N GLU A 270 -1.79 13.65 7.79
CA GLU A 270 -2.93 12.84 7.36
C GLU A 270 -2.52 11.56 6.60
N GLN A 271 -1.22 11.38 6.38
CA GLN A 271 -0.67 10.27 5.63
C GLN A 271 -1.19 10.19 4.18
N TRP A 272 -1.54 11.32 3.59
CA TRP A 272 -2.29 11.37 2.35
C TRP A 272 -1.40 11.41 1.10
N ASN A 273 -0.91 10.24 0.68
CA ASN A 273 -0.05 10.07 -0.49
C ASN A 273 -0.66 10.59 -1.79
N ALA A 274 -1.96 10.38 -2.00
CA ALA A 274 -2.62 10.73 -3.26
C ALA A 274 -2.61 12.25 -3.49
N LEU A 275 -2.96 13.03 -2.46
CA LEU A 275 -2.93 14.50 -2.51
C LEU A 275 -1.51 15.02 -2.76
N TYR A 276 -0.51 14.48 -2.04
CA TYR A 276 0.89 14.82 -2.24
C TYR A 276 1.35 14.56 -3.69
N ALA A 277 1.01 13.38 -4.22
CA ALA A 277 1.37 12.98 -5.57
C ALA A 277 0.73 13.88 -6.64
N ILE A 278 -0.58 14.13 -6.57
CA ILE A 278 -1.25 14.94 -7.60
C ILE A 278 -0.80 16.39 -7.58
N THR A 279 -0.37 16.90 -6.42
CA THR A 279 0.22 18.23 -6.29
C THR A 279 1.54 18.31 -7.06
N ILE A 280 2.41 17.31 -6.89
CA ILE A 280 3.68 17.23 -7.64
C ILE A 280 3.45 16.99 -9.13
N ILE A 281 2.49 16.14 -9.49
CA ILE A 281 2.13 15.88 -10.90
C ILE A 281 1.66 17.18 -11.55
N TYR A 282 0.78 17.93 -10.89
CA TYR A 282 0.25 19.18 -11.44
C TYR A 282 1.34 20.25 -11.57
N ALA A 283 2.22 20.39 -10.58
CA ALA A 283 3.38 21.27 -10.70
C ALA A 283 4.29 20.89 -11.88
N ASN A 284 4.53 19.59 -12.09
CA ASN A 284 5.28 19.12 -13.27
C ASN A 284 4.57 19.44 -14.59
N ILE A 285 3.24 19.36 -14.64
CA ILE A 285 2.43 19.71 -15.82
C ILE A 285 2.54 21.21 -16.11
N LEU A 286 2.46 22.06 -15.09
CA LEU A 286 2.59 23.52 -15.24
C LEU A 286 3.98 23.95 -15.73
N LEU A 287 5.03 23.21 -15.34
CA LEU A 287 6.41 23.48 -15.76
C LEU A 287 6.79 22.80 -17.09
N ASP A 288 5.92 21.97 -17.65
CA ASP A 288 6.14 21.30 -18.93
C ASP A 288 5.90 22.25 -20.10
N LYS A 289 7.00 22.77 -20.67
CA LYS A 289 6.97 23.67 -21.83
C LYS A 289 6.40 23.04 -23.09
N THR A 290 6.38 21.70 -23.19
CA THR A 290 5.81 21.00 -24.35
C THR A 290 4.28 20.96 -24.30
N GLY A 291 3.69 21.07 -23.10
CA GLY A 291 2.26 20.92 -22.87
C GLY A 291 1.74 19.49 -23.11
N VAL A 292 2.62 18.51 -23.26
CA VAL A 292 2.28 17.12 -23.59
C VAL A 292 1.96 16.32 -22.33
N LYS A 293 2.70 16.53 -21.23
CA LYS A 293 2.54 15.75 -19.99
C LYS A 293 1.11 15.80 -19.43
N GLY A 294 0.51 16.98 -19.42
CA GLY A 294 -0.87 17.16 -18.95
C GLY A 294 -1.89 16.42 -19.82
N LYS A 295 -1.71 16.47 -21.15
CA LYS A 295 -2.58 15.74 -22.09
C LYS A 295 -2.40 14.22 -21.93
N GLN A 296 -1.17 13.75 -21.79
CA GLN A 296 -0.87 12.34 -21.56
C GLN A 296 -1.45 11.82 -20.25
N PHE A 297 -1.32 12.57 -19.15
CA PHE A 297 -1.92 12.22 -17.86
C PHE A 297 -3.44 12.14 -17.95
N ARG A 298 -4.08 13.12 -18.61
CA ARG A 298 -5.54 13.12 -18.84
C ARG A 298 -6.02 11.99 -19.76
N ALA A 299 -5.15 11.45 -20.62
CA ALA A 299 -5.49 10.33 -21.49
C ALA A 299 -5.29 8.95 -20.85
N MET A 300 -4.71 8.85 -19.63
CA MET A 300 -4.51 7.56 -18.94
C MET A 300 -5.84 6.88 -18.58
N ALA A 301 -5.81 5.71 -17.94
CA ALA A 301 -7.01 5.19 -17.31
C ALA A 301 -7.38 6.13 -16.14
N ARG A 302 -8.60 6.64 -16.11
CA ARG A 302 -9.05 7.62 -15.12
C ARG A 302 -10.42 7.24 -14.58
N VAL A 303 -10.59 7.44 -13.29
CA VAL A 303 -11.87 7.29 -12.59
C VAL A 303 -11.87 8.29 -11.45
N SER A 304 -13.05 8.77 -11.05
CA SER A 304 -13.14 9.69 -9.92
C SER A 304 -12.87 8.95 -8.60
N GLN A 305 -12.20 9.61 -7.66
CA GLN A 305 -11.80 9.00 -6.39
C GLN A 305 -12.99 8.58 -5.52
N ASP A 306 -14.10 9.34 -5.55
CA ASP A 306 -15.33 9.00 -4.83
C ASP A 306 -15.96 7.69 -5.32
N ILE A 307 -15.90 7.42 -6.63
CA ILE A 307 -16.37 6.17 -7.24
C ILE A 307 -15.55 4.98 -6.73
N ARG A 308 -14.23 5.14 -6.65
CA ARG A 308 -13.35 4.10 -6.09
C ARG A 308 -13.66 3.84 -4.63
N TYR A 309 -13.93 4.90 -3.86
CA TYR A 309 -14.26 4.78 -2.45
C TYR A 309 -15.58 4.04 -2.21
N LYS A 310 -16.58 4.18 -3.09
CA LYS A 310 -17.81 3.37 -3.02
C LYS A 310 -17.54 1.86 -3.08
N ALA A 311 -16.49 1.43 -3.80
CA ALA A 311 -16.12 0.03 -3.89
C ALA A 311 -15.45 -0.53 -2.64
N LEU A 312 -14.71 0.31 -1.91
CA LEU A 312 -14.21 -0.04 -0.58
C LEU A 312 -15.39 -0.34 0.36
N ASN A 313 -16.39 0.54 0.37
CA ASN A 313 -17.58 0.41 1.23
C ASN A 313 -18.49 -0.76 0.84
N SER A 314 -18.50 -1.13 -0.44
CA SER A 314 -19.30 -2.24 -0.97
C SER A 314 -18.58 -3.59 -0.89
N SER A 315 -17.32 -3.59 -0.45
CA SER A 315 -16.51 -4.80 -0.34
C SER A 315 -16.57 -5.35 1.06
N ALA A 316 -16.60 -6.68 1.15
CA ALA A 316 -16.58 -7.41 2.41
C ALA A 316 -15.31 -7.26 3.26
N GLY A 317 -14.54 -6.19 3.13
CA GLY A 317 -13.23 -6.07 3.74
C GLY A 317 -12.51 -4.80 3.34
N ALA A 318 -12.94 -3.65 3.86
CA ALA A 318 -11.99 -2.62 4.24
C ALA A 318 -11.16 -3.17 5.41
N PHE A 319 -10.20 -4.02 5.07
CA PHE A 319 -9.53 -4.93 6.00
C PHE A 319 -8.32 -4.30 6.67
N ASP A 320 -7.90 -3.09 6.29
CA ASP A 320 -6.60 -2.53 6.73
C ASP A 320 -6.65 -1.17 7.46
N SER A 321 -7.82 -0.53 7.63
CA SER A 321 -7.88 0.61 8.55
C SER A 321 -7.84 0.10 10.00
N LEU A 322 -6.66 0.18 10.64
CA LEU A 322 -6.43 -0.12 12.06
C LEU A 322 -7.31 0.70 13.04
N GLN A 323 -8.06 1.67 12.52
CA GLN A 323 -9.22 2.27 13.19
C GLN A 323 -10.45 1.81 12.41
N GLY A 324 -11.23 0.89 12.99
CA GLY A 324 -12.26 0.15 12.28
C GLY A 324 -13.20 1.02 11.44
N GLY A 325 -13.58 0.54 10.25
CA GLY A 325 -14.84 0.91 9.62
C GLY A 325 -14.79 2.01 8.55
N ALA A 326 -14.25 1.69 7.37
CA ALA A 326 -14.64 2.40 6.13
C ALA A 326 -16.17 2.42 5.92
N LEU A 327 -16.89 1.48 6.54
CA LEU A 327 -18.34 1.33 6.47
C LEU A 327 -19.16 2.51 7.05
N PHE A 328 -18.55 3.43 7.81
CA PHE A 328 -19.29 4.47 8.56
C PHE A 328 -18.82 5.90 8.34
N VAL A 329 -17.99 6.17 7.32
CA VAL A 329 -17.31 7.48 7.22
C VAL A 329 -17.29 8.04 5.80
N GLN A 330 -18.43 8.04 5.10
CA GLN A 330 -18.49 8.70 3.79
C GLN A 330 -18.42 10.23 3.93
N GLU A 331 -19.10 10.79 4.92
CA GLU A 331 -19.14 12.25 5.14
C GLU A 331 -17.78 12.81 5.58
N GLN A 332 -17.06 12.16 6.52
CA GLN A 332 -15.73 12.68 6.92
C GLN A 332 -14.72 12.53 5.78
N GLN A 333 -14.84 11.49 4.94
CA GLN A 333 -13.96 11.33 3.77
C GLN A 333 -14.19 12.43 2.73
N GLU A 334 -15.45 12.81 2.47
CA GLU A 334 -15.75 13.91 1.55
C GLU A 334 -15.25 15.25 2.09
N THR A 335 -15.37 15.49 3.40
CA THR A 335 -14.79 16.66 4.05
C THR A 335 -13.28 16.71 3.87
N LEU A 336 -12.58 15.58 4.10
CA LEU A 336 -11.14 15.48 3.87
C LEU A 336 -10.75 15.84 2.42
N TRP A 337 -11.52 15.34 1.44
CA TRP A 337 -11.30 15.70 0.03
C TRP A 337 -11.50 17.18 -0.28
N LYS A 338 -12.52 17.81 0.31
CA LYS A 338 -12.76 19.25 0.16
C LYS A 338 -11.64 20.07 0.76
N GLU A 339 -11.19 19.74 1.98
CA GLU A 339 -10.05 20.40 2.62
C GLU A 339 -8.76 20.24 1.80
N GLY A 340 -8.51 19.03 1.28
CA GLY A 340 -7.39 18.77 0.39
C GLY A 340 -7.44 19.59 -0.89
N TYR A 341 -8.62 19.75 -1.49
CA TYR A 341 -8.83 20.58 -2.67
C TYR A 341 -8.59 22.07 -2.38
N GLU A 342 -9.07 22.59 -1.25
CA GLU A 342 -8.81 23.98 -0.84
C GLU A 342 -7.31 24.24 -0.67
N LYS A 343 -6.59 23.32 -0.01
CA LYS A 343 -5.13 23.40 0.11
C LYS A 343 -4.44 23.32 -1.25
N PHE A 344 -4.91 22.45 -2.15
CA PHE A 344 -4.40 22.35 -3.52
C PHE A 344 -4.57 23.68 -4.29
N LEU A 345 -5.73 24.34 -4.17
CA LEU A 345 -5.96 25.66 -4.78
C LEU A 345 -5.09 26.76 -4.18
N ARG A 346 -4.71 26.67 -2.90
CA ARG A 346 -3.72 27.59 -2.31
C ARG A 346 -2.35 27.42 -2.95
N VAL A 347 -1.94 26.18 -3.27
CA VAL A 347 -0.70 25.93 -4.01
C VAL A 347 -0.79 26.46 -5.44
N PHE A 348 -1.95 26.29 -6.08
CA PHE A 348 -2.19 26.66 -7.48
C PHE A 348 -3.40 27.60 -7.62
N PRO A 349 -3.25 28.91 -7.35
CA PRO A 349 -4.37 29.85 -7.30
C PRO A 349 -5.20 29.93 -8.59
N ASN A 350 -4.61 29.64 -9.74
CA ASN A 350 -5.28 29.67 -11.05
C ASN A 350 -5.91 28.33 -11.46
N ALA A 351 -5.68 27.24 -10.72
CA ALA A 351 -6.06 25.89 -11.16
C ALA A 351 -7.56 25.75 -11.43
N ALA A 352 -8.43 26.33 -10.58
CA ALA A 352 -9.87 26.33 -10.80
C ALA A 352 -10.27 27.03 -12.11
N SER A 353 -9.69 28.21 -12.38
CA SER A 353 -9.92 28.94 -13.64
C SER A 353 -9.33 28.24 -14.88
N GLU A 354 -8.33 27.39 -14.69
CA GLU A 354 -7.67 26.59 -15.73
C GLU A 354 -8.33 25.21 -15.93
N GLY A 355 -9.50 24.98 -15.33
CA GLY A 355 -10.32 23.78 -15.54
C GLY A 355 -10.06 22.63 -14.55
N ILE A 356 -9.32 22.87 -13.47
CA ILE A 356 -9.20 21.94 -12.34
C ILE A 356 -10.26 22.29 -11.30
N ASP A 357 -11.51 21.96 -11.59
CA ASP A 357 -12.57 22.01 -10.59
C ASP A 357 -12.45 20.85 -9.59
N TYR A 358 -13.31 20.83 -8.56
CA TYR A 358 -13.31 19.76 -7.56
C TYR A 358 -13.48 18.37 -8.19
N ARG A 359 -14.26 18.26 -9.27
CA ARG A 359 -14.48 17.00 -9.96
C ARG A 359 -13.21 16.52 -10.66
N GLU A 360 -12.53 17.39 -11.39
CA GLU A 360 -11.27 17.06 -12.04
C GLU A 360 -10.18 16.75 -11.01
N PHE A 361 -10.15 17.43 -9.86
CA PHE A 361 -9.29 17.09 -8.73
C PHE A 361 -9.51 15.65 -8.24
N LEU A 362 -10.77 15.21 -8.06
CA LEU A 362 -11.07 13.82 -7.72
C LEU A 362 -10.64 12.85 -8.83
N PHE A 363 -10.78 13.21 -10.11
CA PHE A 363 -10.27 12.41 -11.22
C PHE A 363 -8.74 12.32 -11.22
N MET A 364 -8.02 13.40 -10.92
CA MET A 364 -6.56 13.39 -10.81
C MET A 364 -6.11 12.41 -9.73
N MET A 365 -6.73 12.43 -8.54
CA MET A 365 -6.43 11.46 -7.47
C MET A 365 -6.72 10.03 -7.91
N GLY A 366 -7.90 9.79 -8.46
CA GLY A 366 -8.28 8.46 -8.91
C GLY A 366 -7.39 7.94 -10.04
N THR A 367 -6.96 8.81 -10.96
CA THR A 367 -5.96 8.51 -12.01
C THR A 367 -4.63 8.09 -11.40
N TYR A 368 -4.11 8.87 -10.45
CA TYR A 368 -2.87 8.53 -9.77
C TYR A 368 -2.95 7.14 -9.12
N ASN A 369 -3.95 6.86 -8.26
CA ASN A 369 -3.93 5.57 -7.56
C ASN A 369 -4.29 4.33 -8.40
N ILE A 370 -4.69 4.44 -9.68
CA ILE A 370 -4.84 3.27 -10.56
C ILE A 370 -3.68 3.06 -11.53
N ASN A 371 -2.87 4.10 -11.79
CA ASN A 371 -1.72 4.03 -12.70
C ASN A 371 -0.36 4.03 -11.97
N ASN A 372 -0.33 4.36 -10.68
CA ASN A 372 0.91 4.35 -9.89
C ASN A 372 1.57 2.96 -9.82
N LEU A 373 2.88 2.94 -10.06
CA LEU A 373 3.79 1.83 -9.85
C LEU A 373 5.00 2.33 -9.06
N ASP A 374 5.08 1.95 -7.78
CA ASP A 374 6.20 2.28 -6.88
C ASP A 374 6.60 3.77 -6.86
N SER A 375 5.60 4.64 -6.67
CA SER A 375 5.74 6.10 -6.64
C SER A 375 6.10 6.73 -8.00
N CYS A 376 5.93 5.97 -9.09
CA CYS A 376 6.16 6.44 -10.45
C CYS A 376 4.89 6.27 -11.30
N ILE A 377 4.73 7.16 -12.28
CA ILE A 377 3.78 7.00 -13.38
C ILE A 377 4.57 6.74 -14.66
N PHE A 378 4.25 5.66 -15.36
CA PHE A 378 4.85 5.27 -16.64
C PHE A 378 3.81 5.29 -17.74
N LEU A 379 4.11 5.89 -18.89
CA LEU A 379 3.12 6.15 -19.93
C LEU A 379 2.74 4.88 -20.68
N THR A 380 3.73 4.15 -21.19
CA THR A 380 3.53 2.92 -21.96
C THR A 380 3.09 1.80 -21.03
N GLN A 381 3.79 1.61 -19.90
CA GLN A 381 3.46 0.54 -18.95
C GLN A 381 2.03 0.63 -18.38
N SER A 382 1.46 1.82 -18.20
CA SER A 382 0.07 1.98 -17.72
C SER A 382 -0.98 1.37 -18.66
N HIS A 383 -0.62 1.01 -19.90
CA HIS A 383 -1.51 0.33 -20.85
C HIS A 383 -1.50 -1.21 -20.73
N LEU A 384 -0.65 -1.80 -19.87
CA LEU A 384 -0.65 -3.24 -19.62
C LEU A 384 -1.86 -3.63 -18.78
N ASN A 385 -2.77 -4.40 -19.37
CA ASN A 385 -3.93 -4.92 -18.67
C ASN A 385 -3.60 -6.07 -17.71
N HIS A 386 -4.49 -6.31 -16.75
CA HIS A 386 -4.32 -7.38 -15.77
C HIS A 386 -4.51 -8.79 -16.33
N ASN A 387 -3.65 -9.74 -15.98
CA ASN A 387 -3.96 -11.16 -16.01
C ASN A 387 -3.38 -11.83 -14.76
N CYS A 388 -4.10 -12.77 -14.12
CA CYS A 388 -3.55 -13.53 -12.99
C CYS A 388 -2.44 -14.50 -13.43
N ASP A 389 -2.36 -14.79 -14.73
CA ASP A 389 -1.27 -15.50 -15.38
C ASP A 389 -0.70 -14.61 -16.49
N PRO A 390 0.13 -13.61 -16.15
CA PRO A 390 0.63 -12.62 -17.10
C PRO A 390 1.66 -13.20 -18.06
N ASN A 391 1.77 -12.60 -19.25
CA ASN A 391 2.81 -12.94 -20.23
C ASN A 391 3.98 -11.96 -20.24
N THR A 392 3.96 -10.92 -19.41
CA THR A 392 5.08 -9.99 -19.22
C THR A 392 5.58 -9.97 -17.77
N SER A 393 6.88 -9.74 -17.61
CA SER A 393 7.54 -9.40 -16.34
C SER A 393 7.90 -7.91 -16.39
N VAL A 394 7.50 -7.15 -15.37
CA VAL A 394 7.84 -5.73 -15.23
C VAL A 394 8.84 -5.61 -14.11
N GLU A 395 10.05 -5.17 -14.43
CA GLU A 395 11.17 -5.05 -13.51
C GLU A 395 11.51 -3.57 -13.30
N THR A 396 11.35 -3.09 -12.07
CA THR A 396 11.88 -1.81 -11.64
C THR A 396 13.36 -2.00 -11.29
N GLN A 397 14.21 -1.08 -11.74
CA GLN A 397 15.64 -1.17 -11.44
C GLN A 397 15.92 -0.83 -9.97
N GLN A 398 17.07 -1.27 -9.44
CA GLN A 398 17.48 -1.03 -8.04
C GLN A 398 17.38 0.45 -7.62
N LEU A 399 17.64 1.36 -8.54
CA LEU A 399 17.40 2.79 -8.36
C LEU A 399 16.04 3.14 -8.98
N ARG A 400 15.11 3.65 -8.15
CA ARG A 400 13.77 4.07 -8.59
C ARG A 400 13.78 5.11 -9.73
N THR A 401 14.90 5.80 -9.91
CA THR A 401 15.08 6.81 -10.97
C THR A 401 15.46 6.22 -12.33
N SER A 402 15.86 4.95 -12.39
CA SER A 402 16.35 4.32 -13.63
C SER A 402 15.22 3.72 -14.48
N GLY A 403 13.97 4.00 -14.14
CA GLY A 403 12.81 3.52 -14.88
C GLY A 403 12.53 2.04 -14.72
N LEU A 404 11.90 1.44 -15.72
CA LEU A 404 11.51 0.04 -15.75
C LEU A 404 11.93 -0.65 -17.05
N LYS A 405 12.02 -1.97 -16.98
CA LYS A 405 12.17 -2.86 -18.13
C LYS A 405 11.02 -3.85 -18.16
N VAL A 406 10.52 -4.15 -19.34
CA VAL A 406 9.48 -5.16 -19.53
C VAL A 406 10.00 -6.29 -20.39
N PHE A 407 9.97 -7.50 -19.84
CA PHE A 407 10.42 -8.72 -20.49
C PHE A 407 9.24 -9.66 -20.79
N ALA A 408 9.38 -10.52 -21.79
CA ALA A 408 8.43 -11.59 -22.03
C ALA A 408 8.60 -12.71 -20.99
N ALA A 409 7.54 -13.03 -20.23
CA ALA A 409 7.56 -14.09 -19.23
C ALA A 409 7.41 -15.50 -19.85
N ARG A 410 6.87 -15.54 -21.07
CA ARG A 410 6.73 -16.72 -21.95
C ARG A 410 6.75 -16.26 -23.40
N ASP A 411 6.75 -17.20 -24.34
CA ASP A 411 6.59 -16.85 -25.76
C ASP A 411 5.24 -16.15 -25.98
N ILE A 412 5.26 -15.08 -26.75
CA ILE A 412 4.11 -14.22 -27.06
C ILE A 412 3.97 -14.16 -28.58
N ARG A 413 2.78 -14.49 -29.08
CA ARG A 413 2.50 -14.44 -30.52
C ARG A 413 2.15 -13.03 -30.98
N SER A 414 2.40 -12.74 -32.25
CA SER A 414 1.90 -11.54 -32.90
C SER A 414 0.37 -11.43 -32.72
N GLY A 415 -0.10 -10.24 -32.36
CA GLY A 415 -1.51 -9.97 -32.07
C GLY A 415 -1.99 -10.44 -30.69
N GLU A 416 -1.13 -11.01 -29.84
CA GLU A 416 -1.49 -11.36 -28.46
C GLU A 416 -1.44 -10.12 -27.54
N GLU A 417 -2.38 -10.03 -26.60
CA GLU A 417 -2.42 -8.95 -25.59
C GLU A 417 -1.27 -9.13 -24.58
N LEU A 418 -0.48 -8.08 -24.39
CA LEU A 418 0.53 -7.99 -23.34
C LEU A 418 -0.15 -7.64 -22.01
N THR A 419 0.09 -8.47 -21.01
CA THR A 419 -0.56 -8.37 -19.70
C THR A 419 0.43 -8.49 -18.57
N THR A 420 0.14 -7.80 -17.47
CA THR A 420 0.87 -7.87 -16.20
C THR A 420 -0.08 -8.30 -15.08
N THR A 421 0.42 -8.65 -13.89
CA THR A 421 -0.44 -8.89 -12.73
C THR A 421 -0.54 -7.65 -11.85
N TYR A 422 -1.74 -7.38 -11.33
CA TYR A 422 -2.02 -6.22 -10.47
C TYR A 422 -2.04 -6.62 -8.99
N VAL A 423 -2.24 -7.91 -8.75
CA VAL A 423 -2.38 -8.55 -7.45
C VAL A 423 -1.40 -9.71 -7.37
N ASN A 424 -1.19 -10.26 -6.18
CA ASN A 424 -0.34 -11.43 -6.02
C ASN A 424 -1.01 -12.66 -6.65
N PRO A 425 -0.42 -13.29 -7.69
CA PRO A 425 -1.02 -14.45 -8.34
C PRO A 425 -1.06 -15.70 -7.44
N ALA A 426 -0.28 -15.72 -6.35
CA ALA A 426 -0.29 -16.78 -5.35
C ALA A 426 -1.48 -16.69 -4.37
N HIS A 427 -2.15 -15.52 -4.27
CA HIS A 427 -3.34 -15.40 -3.43
C HIS A 427 -4.48 -16.29 -3.96
N PRO A 428 -5.38 -16.80 -3.09
CA PRO A 428 -6.60 -17.50 -3.52
C PRO A 428 -7.45 -16.66 -4.48
N VAL A 429 -8.20 -17.32 -5.36
CA VAL A 429 -8.98 -16.63 -6.41
C VAL A 429 -9.97 -15.60 -5.84
N GLN A 430 -10.60 -15.88 -4.70
CA GLN A 430 -11.48 -14.94 -4.00
C GLN A 430 -10.74 -13.67 -3.59
N GLN A 431 -9.56 -13.83 -3.02
CA GLN A 431 -8.74 -12.71 -2.56
C GLN A 431 -8.28 -11.87 -3.76
N ARG A 432 -7.80 -12.51 -4.84
CA ARG A 432 -7.42 -11.80 -6.07
C ARG A 432 -8.61 -11.03 -6.65
N GLN A 433 -9.78 -11.65 -6.79
CA GLN A 433 -10.98 -11.00 -7.31
C GLN A 433 -11.45 -9.85 -6.41
N ARG A 434 -11.36 -9.99 -5.09
CA ARG A 434 -11.67 -8.94 -4.12
C ARG A 434 -10.72 -7.75 -4.26
N GLU A 435 -9.42 -7.97 -4.25
CA GLU A 435 -8.40 -6.93 -4.44
C GLU A 435 -8.60 -6.20 -5.78
N LEU A 436 -8.82 -6.94 -6.87
CA LEU A 436 -9.07 -6.38 -8.19
C LEU A 436 -10.32 -5.50 -8.24
N ARG A 437 -11.41 -5.97 -7.60
CA ARG A 437 -12.67 -5.23 -7.54
C ARG A 437 -12.55 -3.95 -6.72
N VAL A 438 -11.85 -4.00 -5.59
CA VAL A 438 -11.69 -2.83 -4.71
C VAL A 438 -10.77 -1.79 -5.34
N ASN A 439 -9.60 -2.22 -5.80
CA ASN A 439 -8.53 -1.31 -6.19
C ASN A 439 -8.59 -0.87 -7.66
N TRP A 440 -9.17 -1.72 -8.53
CA TRP A 440 -9.27 -1.48 -9.98
C TRP A 440 -10.69 -1.64 -10.54
N GLY A 441 -11.68 -1.94 -9.70
CA GLY A 441 -13.09 -1.85 -10.08
C GLY A 441 -13.65 -2.98 -10.93
N PHE A 442 -12.91 -4.07 -11.17
CA PHE A 442 -13.37 -5.20 -11.98
C PHE A 442 -13.12 -6.56 -11.32
N THR A 443 -13.89 -7.56 -11.74
CA THR A 443 -13.69 -8.96 -11.34
C THR A 443 -12.98 -9.71 -12.46
N CYS A 444 -11.81 -10.30 -12.17
CA CYS A 444 -11.06 -11.06 -13.19
C CYS A 444 -11.71 -12.41 -13.48
N ALA A 445 -11.86 -12.72 -14.78
CA ALA A 445 -12.37 -13.97 -15.31
C ALA A 445 -11.36 -14.66 -16.27
N CYS A 446 -10.06 -14.47 -16.04
CA CYS A 446 -9.00 -15.15 -16.81
C CYS A 446 -9.03 -16.67 -16.62
N THR A 447 -8.30 -17.41 -17.47
CA THR A 447 -8.21 -18.88 -17.43
C THR A 447 -7.77 -19.39 -16.06
N LYS A 448 -6.79 -18.75 -15.41
CA LYS A 448 -6.36 -19.11 -14.06
C LYS A 448 -7.48 -18.96 -13.03
N CYS A 449 -8.24 -17.85 -13.06
CA CYS A 449 -9.37 -17.68 -12.15
C CYS A 449 -10.44 -18.75 -12.35
N LYS A 450 -10.77 -19.10 -13.60
CA LYS A 450 -11.74 -20.16 -13.90
C LYS A 450 -11.28 -21.51 -13.35
N SER A 451 -10.03 -21.89 -13.64
CA SER A 451 -9.43 -23.15 -13.16
C SER A 451 -9.36 -23.23 -11.63
N ASP A 452 -8.97 -22.13 -10.96
CA ASP A 452 -8.88 -22.08 -9.50
C ASP A 452 -10.28 -22.23 -8.86
N LEU A 453 -11.32 -21.59 -9.43
CA LEU A 453 -12.71 -21.73 -8.98
C LEU A 453 -13.23 -23.16 -9.16
N ASP A 454 -13.01 -23.77 -10.32
CA ASP A 454 -13.43 -25.15 -10.60
C ASP A 454 -12.80 -26.14 -9.62
N THR A 455 -11.52 -25.95 -9.31
CA THR A 455 -10.78 -26.78 -8.33
C THR A 455 -11.39 -26.64 -6.93
N GLN A 456 -11.77 -25.44 -6.51
CA GLN A 456 -12.43 -25.21 -5.23
C GLN A 456 -13.84 -25.81 -5.16
N HIS A 457 -14.61 -25.75 -6.24
CA HIS A 457 -15.92 -26.39 -6.33
C HIS A 457 -15.81 -27.92 -6.17
N ARG A 458 -14.82 -28.54 -6.82
CA ARG A 458 -14.54 -29.99 -6.67
C ARG A 458 -14.15 -30.37 -5.23
N ARG A 459 -13.36 -29.54 -4.54
CA ARG A 459 -13.01 -29.77 -3.13
C ARG A 459 -14.24 -29.72 -2.22
N LYS A 460 -15.13 -28.72 -2.43
CA LYS A 460 -16.37 -28.58 -1.65
C LYS A 460 -17.33 -29.77 -1.87
N SER A 461 -17.45 -30.29 -3.09
CA SER A 461 -18.27 -31.48 -3.35
C SER A 461 -17.66 -32.76 -2.76
N SER A 462 -16.33 -32.89 -2.72
CA SER A 462 -15.66 -34.03 -2.06
C SER A 462 -15.73 -34.01 -0.53
N SER A 463 -15.81 -32.83 0.10
CA SER A 463 -15.96 -32.70 1.56
C SER A 463 -17.33 -33.10 2.12
N GLY A 464 -18.27 -33.48 1.25
CA GLY A 464 -19.55 -34.11 1.62
C GLY A 464 -19.44 -35.59 1.96
N GLN A 465 -18.31 -36.24 1.66
CA GLN A 465 -17.95 -37.53 2.26
C GLN A 465 -17.05 -37.23 3.44
N ALA A 466 -17.55 -37.45 4.65
CA ALA A 466 -16.74 -37.34 5.86
C ALA A 466 -15.60 -38.36 5.77
N SER A 467 -14.40 -37.89 5.40
CA SER A 467 -13.17 -38.64 5.60
C SER A 467 -13.10 -38.98 7.09
N THR A 468 -13.24 -40.26 7.42
CA THR A 468 -13.21 -40.69 8.81
C THR A 468 -11.81 -40.43 9.38
N ARG A 469 -11.68 -40.32 10.72
CA ARG A 469 -10.36 -40.26 11.37
C ARG A 469 -9.43 -41.39 10.94
N ALA A 470 -9.98 -42.52 10.50
CA ALA A 470 -9.23 -43.65 9.96
C ALA A 470 -8.61 -43.33 8.59
N ASP A 471 -9.34 -42.65 7.71
CA ASP A 471 -8.87 -42.28 6.37
C ASP A 471 -7.74 -41.24 6.44
N VAL A 472 -7.84 -40.27 7.35
CA VAL A 472 -6.79 -39.27 7.61
C VAL A 472 -5.53 -39.93 8.20
N ARG A 473 -5.70 -40.87 9.15
CA ARG A 473 -4.57 -41.64 9.69
C ARG A 473 -3.88 -42.50 8.65
N LYS A 474 -4.66 -43.10 7.74
CA LYS A 474 -4.13 -43.94 6.66
C LYS A 474 -3.31 -43.11 5.67
N LEU A 475 -3.85 -41.96 5.23
CA LEU A 475 -3.12 -41.02 4.38
C LEU A 475 -1.81 -40.52 5.02
N LEU A 476 -1.83 -40.18 6.32
CA LEU A 476 -0.63 -39.74 7.03
C LEU A 476 0.40 -40.87 7.17
N ALA A 477 -0.05 -42.12 7.41
CA ALA A 477 0.83 -43.28 7.51
C ALA A 477 1.44 -43.67 6.15
N ASP A 478 0.65 -43.56 5.07
CA ASP A 478 1.10 -43.86 3.71
C ASP A 478 2.11 -42.79 3.23
N THR A 479 1.82 -41.50 3.48
CA THR A 479 2.76 -40.39 3.16
C THR A 479 4.05 -40.51 3.98
N SER A 480 3.98 -40.91 5.26
CA SER A 480 5.16 -41.11 6.10
C SER A 480 5.99 -42.33 5.68
N LYS A 481 5.38 -43.33 5.03
CA LYS A 481 6.09 -44.47 4.43
C LYS A 481 6.77 -44.10 3.11
N GLU A 482 6.16 -43.22 2.32
CA GLU A 482 6.71 -42.78 1.03
C GLU A 482 7.87 -41.79 1.18
N LEU A 483 7.90 -40.98 2.25
CA LEU A 483 8.91 -39.93 2.41
C LEU A 483 10.24 -40.37 3.04
N GLY A 484 10.28 -41.50 3.75
CA GLY A 484 11.48 -41.95 4.47
C GLY A 484 11.98 -40.94 5.53
N GLU A 485 12.86 -41.37 6.44
CA GLU A 485 13.41 -40.50 7.50
C GLU A 485 14.49 -39.53 6.98
N GLY A 486 14.15 -38.70 5.99
CA GLY A 486 15.02 -37.66 5.45
C GLY A 486 14.36 -36.27 5.57
N SER A 487 15.00 -35.36 6.30
CA SER A 487 14.55 -33.96 6.41
C SER A 487 14.52 -33.28 5.04
N ILE A 488 13.36 -32.77 4.65
CA ILE A 488 13.19 -31.96 3.43
C ILE A 488 13.71 -30.55 3.71
N GLU A 489 14.87 -30.19 3.18
CA GLU A 489 15.29 -28.79 3.08
C GLU A 489 14.47 -28.10 1.97
N LEU A 490 13.49 -27.28 2.38
CA LEU A 490 12.82 -26.34 1.49
C LEU A 490 13.77 -25.15 1.24
N GLY A 491 14.50 -25.20 0.14
CA GLY A 491 15.29 -24.06 -0.33
C GLY A 491 14.39 -22.83 -0.54
N ILE A 492 14.67 -21.76 0.21
CA ILE A 492 14.04 -20.45 0.04
C ILE A 492 14.57 -19.85 -1.27
N PRO A 493 13.75 -19.58 -2.29
CA PRO A 493 14.23 -18.91 -3.49
C PRO A 493 14.55 -17.45 -3.16
N GLU A 494 15.82 -17.05 -3.28
CA GLU A 494 16.23 -15.64 -3.32
C GLU A 494 15.67 -14.98 -4.59
N GLN A 495 14.44 -14.46 -4.53
CA GLN A 495 13.90 -13.56 -5.55
C GLN A 495 13.98 -12.12 -5.04
N SER A 496 15.11 -11.47 -5.30
CA SER A 496 15.40 -10.06 -5.01
C SER A 496 14.77 -9.11 -6.06
N GLY A 497 13.46 -9.23 -6.30
CA GLY A 497 12.71 -8.29 -7.13
C GLY A 497 11.55 -7.72 -6.31
N GLU A 498 11.61 -6.44 -5.93
CA GLU A 498 10.45 -5.76 -5.34
C GLU A 498 9.33 -5.74 -6.39
N ARG A 499 8.28 -6.52 -6.10
CA ARG A 499 7.08 -6.66 -6.93
C ARG A 499 6.18 -5.46 -6.70
N ARG A 500 5.36 -5.15 -7.71
CA ARG A 500 4.26 -4.18 -7.63
C ARG A 500 3.57 -4.30 -6.28
N LYS A 501 3.86 -3.37 -5.37
CA LYS A 501 3.14 -3.29 -4.12
C LYS A 501 1.71 -3.01 -4.55
N SER A 502 0.80 -3.92 -4.19
CA SER A 502 -0.63 -3.61 -4.20
C SER A 502 -0.73 -2.20 -3.61
N VAL A 503 -1.45 -1.30 -4.30
CA VAL A 503 -1.87 -0.06 -3.68
C VAL A 503 -2.85 -0.51 -2.60
N ARG A 504 -2.29 -0.97 -1.48
CA ARG A 504 -2.99 -0.98 -0.22
C ARG A 504 -3.40 0.47 -0.09
N PHE A 505 -4.71 0.70 0.07
CA PHE A 505 -5.21 1.95 0.59
C PHE A 505 -4.81 2.11 2.08
N ASP A 506 -3.60 1.66 2.43
CA ASP A 506 -2.86 2.12 3.58
C ASP A 506 -2.23 3.42 3.14
N GLU A 507 -2.99 4.50 3.29
CA GLU A 507 -2.42 5.84 3.26
C GLU A 507 -1.32 5.97 4.33
N LYS A 508 -1.32 5.14 5.39
CA LYS A 508 -0.26 5.13 6.41
C LYS A 508 1.12 4.84 5.84
N VAL A 509 1.90 5.89 5.70
CA VAL A 509 3.33 5.84 5.49
C VAL A 509 4.00 5.93 6.85
N VAL A 510 4.67 4.86 7.28
CA VAL A 510 5.49 4.93 8.49
C VAL A 510 6.61 5.92 8.21
N ALA A 511 6.61 7.03 8.95
CA ALA A 511 7.72 7.97 8.92
C ALA A 511 8.98 7.22 9.33
N VAL A 512 10.03 7.34 8.53
CA VAL A 512 11.32 6.74 8.86
C VAL A 512 11.97 7.65 9.91
N GLU A 513 11.82 7.27 11.19
CA GLU A 513 12.51 7.92 12.31
C GLU A 513 13.96 7.42 12.42
N GLU A 514 14.79 8.22 13.09
CA GLU A 514 16.21 7.91 13.30
C GLU A 514 16.36 6.61 14.10
N ALA A 515 17.20 5.70 13.59
CA ALA A 515 17.67 4.52 14.33
C ALA A 515 18.90 4.86 15.17
#